data_AF-A0A2J5P8I6-F1
#
_entry.id   AF-A0A2J5P8I6-F1
#
_cell.length_a   1.000
_cell.length_b   1.000
_cell.length_c   1.000
_cell.angle_alpha   90.00
_cell.angle_beta   90.00
_cell.angle_gamma   90.00
#
_symmetry.space_group_name_H-M   'P 1'
#
loop_
_entity.id
_entity.type
_entity.pdbx_description
1 polymer ?
#
loop_
_entity_poly.entity_id
_entity_poly.type
_entity_poly.pdbx_seq_one_letter_code
_entity_poly.pdbx_strand_id
1 'polypeptide(L)' 'MPTITASSMKEAKELMNCGKYKEIVLNFDIDADDFFTLATSQSGTKVTIT' A
#
# COMPACT_ATOMS: atom_id res chain seq x y z
N MET A 1 15.65 3.49 -0.06
CA MET A 1 14.25 3.94 -0.20
C MET A 1 13.44 3.09 0.77
N PRO A 2 12.65 3.66 1.69
CA PRO A 2 12.02 2.87 2.75
C PRO A 2 10.79 2.13 2.20
N THR A 3 10.76 0.83 2.45
CA THR A 3 9.62 -0.06 2.21
C THR A 3 8.96 -0.36 3.55
N ILE A 4 7.63 -0.44 3.57
CA ILE A 4 6.86 -0.78 4.77
C ILE A 4 5.92 -1.95 4.43
N THR A 5 5.68 -2.82 5.39
CA THR A 5 4.67 -3.88 5.27
C THR A 5 3.42 -3.45 6.02
N ALA A 6 2.28 -3.46 5.35
CA ALA A 6 0.98 -3.24 5.93
C ALA A 6 0.30 -4.58 6.21
N SER A 7 -0.30 -4.70 7.39
CA SER A 7 -1.04 -5.89 7.81
C SER A 7 -2.55 -5.75 7.56
N SER A 8 -3.01 -4.59 7.10
CA SER A 8 -4.41 -4.30 6.83
C SER A 8 -4.56 -3.15 5.84
N MET A 9 -5.71 -3.09 5.15
CA MET A 9 -6.00 -2.03 4.18
C MET A 9 -6.02 -0.63 4.80
N LYS A 10 -6.52 -0.53 6.04
CA LYS A 10 -6.50 0.72 6.81
C LYS A 10 -5.07 1.20 7.04
N GLU A 11 -4.20 0.31 7.51
CA GLU A 11 -2.78 0.61 7.75
C GLU A 11 -2.08 1.01 6.44
N ALA A 12 -2.36 0.30 5.35
CA ALA A 12 -1.80 0.63 4.03
C ALA A 12 -2.22 2.04 3.56
N LYS A 13 -3.49 2.43 3.73
CA LYS A 13 -3.98 3.78 3.42
C LYS A 13 -3.32 4.86 4.28
N GLU A 14 -3.12 4.60 5.57
CA GLU A 14 -2.42 5.52 6.47
C GLU A 14 -0.94 5.69 6.07
N LEU A 15 -0.28 4.58 5.73
CA LEU A 15 1.11 4.57 5.26
C LEU A 15 1.29 5.30 3.92
N MET A 16 0.33 5.15 3.00
CA MET A 16 0.28 5.93 1.75
C MET A 16 0.13 7.42 2.01
N ASN A 17 -0.84 7.81 2.84
CA ASN A 17 -1.06 9.23 3.15
C ASN A 17 0.12 9.86 3.89
N CYS A 18 0.90 9.06 4.62
CA CYS A 18 2.10 9.54 5.30
C CYS A 18 3.20 10.01 4.33
N GLY A 19 3.20 9.54 3.08
CA GLY A 19 4.16 9.95 2.03
C GLY A 19 5.63 9.64 2.36
N LYS A 20 5.88 8.89 3.42
CA LYS A 20 7.21 8.54 3.92
C LYS A 20 7.83 7.36 3.18
N TYR A 21 6.99 6.50 2.62
CA TYR A 21 7.37 5.22 2.05
C TYR A 21 7.18 5.24 0.54
N LYS A 22 8.14 4.67 -0.17
CA LYS A 22 8.09 4.59 -1.64
C LYS A 22 7.48 3.27 -2.11
N GLU A 23 7.45 2.27 -1.24
CA GLU A 23 6.86 0.97 -1.50
C GLU A 23 6.11 0.47 -0.26
N ILE A 24 4.91 -0.05 -0.47
CA ILE A 24 4.06 -0.64 0.55
C ILE A 24 3.78 -2.08 0.15
N VAL A 25 4.18 -3.01 1.00
CA VAL A 25 3.94 -4.44 0.85
C VAL A 25 2.70 -4.79 1.64
N LEU A 26 1.71 -5.39 1.00
CA LEU A 26 0.50 -5.88 1.64
C LEU A 26 0.75 -7.34 2.03
N ASN A 27 0.71 -7.62 3.34
CA ASN A 27 0.86 -8.96 3.91
C ASN A 27 -0.49 -9.46 4.47
N PHE A 28 -1.56 -9.25 3.70
CA PHE A 28 -2.90 -9.69 4.03
C PHE A 28 -3.65 -10.00 2.74
N ASP A 29 -4.67 -10.85 2.86
CA ASP A 29 -5.56 -11.17 1.75
C ASP A 29 -6.37 -9.91 1.39
N ILE A 30 -6.21 -9.44 0.15
CA ILE A 30 -6.84 -8.23 -0.36
C ILE A 30 -7.48 -8.53 -1.71
N ASP A 31 -8.69 -8.04 -1.90
CA ASP A 31 -9.36 -8.11 -3.18
C ASP A 31 -8.61 -7.29 -4.25
N ALA A 32 -8.66 -7.76 -5.49
CA ALA A 32 -8.00 -7.08 -6.60
C ALA A 32 -8.50 -5.64 -6.78
N ASP A 33 -9.81 -5.40 -6.61
CA ASP A 33 -10.43 -4.07 -6.75
C ASP A 33 -9.91 -3.08 -5.70
N ASP A 34 -9.83 -3.53 -4.44
CA ASP A 34 -9.25 -2.75 -3.34
C ASP A 34 -7.75 -2.50 -3.56
N PHE A 35 -6.99 -3.48 -4.04
CA PHE A 35 -5.59 -3.30 -4.41
C PHE A 35 -5.41 -2.27 -5.52
N PHE A 36 -6.18 -2.34 -6.61
CA PHE A 36 -6.12 -1.38 -7.71
C PHE A 36 -6.50 0.02 -7.24
N THR A 37 -7.55 0.15 -6.43
CA THR A 37 -7.93 1.43 -5.80
C THR A 37 -6.78 1.99 -4.98
N LEU A 38 -6.12 1.13 -4.18
CA LEU A 38 -4.98 1.52 -3.37
C LEU A 38 -3.78 1.97 -4.22
N ALA A 39 -3.41 1.20 -5.23
CA ALA A 39 -2.29 1.47 -6.13
C ALA A 39 -2.51 2.70 -7.04
N THR A 40 -3.77 2.98 -7.41
CA THR A 40 -4.14 4.16 -8.21
C THR A 40 -4.33 5.43 -7.38
N SER A 41 -4.53 5.30 -6.06
CA SER A 41 -4.73 6.44 -5.15
C SER A 41 -3.51 7.36 -5.05
N GLN A 42 -2.30 6.88 -5.37
CA GLN A 42 -1.08 7.68 -5.20
C GLN A 42 -0.01 7.39 -6.26
N SER A 43 0.25 8.36 -7.13
CA SER A 43 1.17 8.24 -8.28
C SER A 43 2.67 8.15 -7.93
N GLY A 44 3.05 7.91 -6.67
CA GLY A 44 4.44 7.91 -6.19
C GLY A 44 4.81 6.74 -5.29
N THR A 45 3.85 5.89 -4.93
CA THR A 45 4.03 4.81 -3.96
C THR A 45 3.69 3.48 -4.63
N LYS A 46 4.68 2.60 -4.75
CA LYS A 46 4.48 1.26 -5.33
C LYS A 46 3.78 0.36 -4.32
N VAL A 47 2.77 -0.39 -4.75
CA VAL A 47 2.09 -1.39 -3.92
C VAL A 47 2.47 -2.77 -4.41
N THR A 48 2.85 -3.66 -3.49
CA THR A 48 3.21 -5.04 -3.79
C THR A 48 2.44 -5.97 -2.85
N ILE A 49 2.00 -7.13 -3.32
CA ILE A 49 1.40 -8.18 -2.48
C ILE A 49 2.44 -9.30 -2.35
N THR A 50 2.61 -9.84 -1.14
CA THR A 50 3.47 -11.02 -0.90
C THR A 50 2.64 -12.29 -0.86
#